data_AF-A3WF77-F1
#
_entry.id   AF-A3WF77-F1
#
_cell.length_a   1.000
_cell.length_b   1.000
_cell.length_c   1.000
_cell.angle_alpha   90.00
_cell.angle_beta   90.00
_cell.angle_gamma   90.00
#
_symmetry.space_group_name_H-M   'P 1'
#
loop_
_entity.id
_entity.type
_entity.pdbx_description
1 polymer ?
#
loop_
_entity_poly.entity_id
_entity_poly.type
_entity_poly.pdbx_seq_one_letter_code
_entity_poly.pdbx_strand_id
1 'polypeptide(L)'
;MPHVADLAAPQFAADVSRYCSAVLAFEKRDDWIEFARPAQEHDDAEGGEESEPELHWYALNLRPVGRDTSDMGGAIGILRSVQKKHDTVRAIGREITRETATPAGRDPVTGLANRHALCASLNRSIAGARAHDKSAAAVAIFAIDRMRAIFMQYGQSTADEIRWGFARYLGTMTSPPHELAQLDDERFGVLLRGLSQREARAWANDVLKTFAGLTMASPGRAPELTASAGIARAERSVDLTMRQAELGLVMARAGGGMQTGICRTSSPVISGDAMERAMEEAVQRAVEQSGQSTRAAVSASALQKRA
;
A
#
# COMPACT_ATOMS: atom_id res chain seq x y z
N MET A 1 -37.42 -31.68 -8.54
CA MET A 1 -37.85 -30.27 -8.69
C MET A 1 -36.60 -29.42 -8.59
N PRO A 2 -36.34 -28.49 -9.52
CA PRO A 2 -35.15 -27.64 -9.46
C PRO A 2 -35.16 -26.85 -8.14
N HIS A 3 -34.03 -26.87 -7.45
CA HIS A 3 -33.84 -26.15 -6.20
C HIS A 3 -33.58 -24.68 -6.51
N VAL A 4 -34.06 -23.74 -5.69
CA VAL A 4 -33.85 -22.30 -5.94
C VAL A 4 -32.35 -21.91 -5.98
N ALA A 5 -31.49 -22.71 -5.34
CA ALA A 5 -30.03 -22.57 -5.44
C ALA A 5 -29.47 -22.87 -6.83
N ASP A 6 -30.18 -23.65 -7.66
CA ASP A 6 -29.80 -23.96 -9.04
C ASP A 6 -29.93 -22.72 -9.95
N LEU A 7 -30.64 -21.69 -9.48
CA LEU A 7 -30.74 -20.39 -10.17
C LEU A 7 -29.56 -19.46 -9.84
N ALA A 8 -28.75 -19.77 -8.82
CA ALA A 8 -27.66 -18.91 -8.39
C ALA A 8 -26.36 -19.25 -9.12
N ALA A 9 -25.52 -18.24 -9.38
CA ALA A 9 -24.17 -18.47 -9.87
C ALA A 9 -23.39 -19.37 -8.89
N PRO A 10 -22.40 -20.15 -9.36
CA PRO A 10 -21.75 -21.19 -8.56
C PRO A 10 -21.23 -20.68 -7.20
N GLN A 11 -20.71 -19.45 -7.13
CA GLN A 11 -20.21 -18.88 -5.88
C GLN A 11 -21.29 -18.59 -4.82
N PHE A 12 -22.56 -18.45 -5.21
CA PHE A 12 -23.67 -18.11 -4.31
C PHE A 12 -24.58 -19.32 -3.99
N ALA A 13 -24.51 -20.39 -4.79
CA ALA A 13 -25.38 -21.55 -4.66
C ALA A 13 -25.33 -22.21 -3.27
N ALA A 14 -24.15 -22.30 -2.66
CA ALA A 14 -23.97 -22.88 -1.33
C ALA A 14 -24.68 -22.07 -0.23
N ASP A 15 -24.61 -20.74 -0.30
CA ASP A 15 -25.23 -19.87 0.69
C ASP A 15 -26.75 -19.78 0.52
N VAL A 16 -27.23 -19.77 -0.73
CA VAL A 16 -28.68 -19.88 -1.02
C VAL A 16 -29.25 -21.20 -0.53
N SER A 17 -28.53 -22.31 -0.74
CA SER A 17 -28.94 -23.63 -0.25
C SER A 17 -29.00 -23.69 1.29
N ARG A 18 -27.99 -23.12 1.97
CA ARG A 18 -27.97 -23.01 3.43
C ARG A 18 -29.13 -22.15 3.95
N TYR A 19 -29.42 -21.04 3.29
CA TYR A 19 -30.52 -20.16 3.64
C TYR A 19 -31.88 -20.88 3.54
N CYS A 20 -32.13 -21.59 2.44
CA CYS A 20 -33.37 -22.36 2.26
C CYS A 20 -33.52 -23.47 3.31
N SER A 21 -32.45 -24.20 3.58
CA SER A 21 -32.44 -25.30 4.57
C SER A 21 -32.77 -24.78 5.97
N ALA A 22 -32.20 -23.64 6.37
CA ALA A 22 -32.48 -23.01 7.67
C ALA A 22 -33.96 -22.57 7.80
N VAL A 23 -34.53 -21.98 6.75
CA VAL A 23 -35.93 -21.57 6.75
C VAL A 23 -36.86 -22.78 6.87
N LEU A 24 -36.58 -23.87 6.16
CA LEU A 24 -37.37 -25.11 6.24
C LEU A 24 -37.22 -25.81 7.59
N ALA A 25 -36.11 -25.59 8.30
CA ALA A 25 -35.92 -26.01 9.69
C ALA A 25 -36.66 -25.11 10.71
N PHE A 26 -37.48 -24.17 10.24
CA PHE A 26 -38.22 -23.19 11.06
C PHE A 26 -37.30 -22.28 11.91
N GLU A 27 -36.04 -22.09 11.50
CA GLU A 27 -35.16 -21.13 12.14
C GLU A 27 -35.63 -19.70 11.83
N LYS A 28 -35.71 -18.85 12.85
CA LYS A 28 -36.16 -17.46 12.69
C LYS A 28 -35.13 -16.66 11.87
N ARG A 29 -35.47 -16.37 10.62
CA ARG A 29 -34.73 -15.50 9.70
C ARG A 29 -35.65 -14.38 9.23
N ASP A 30 -35.30 -13.13 9.52
CA ASP A 30 -36.06 -11.95 9.05
C ASP A 30 -35.38 -11.25 7.84
N ASP A 31 -34.23 -11.76 7.40
CA ASP A 31 -33.37 -11.11 6.42
C ASP A 31 -33.51 -11.68 5.00
N TRP A 32 -33.29 -10.82 4.00
CA TRP A 32 -33.21 -11.19 2.59
C TRP A 32 -31.82 -11.74 2.26
N ILE A 33 -31.74 -12.77 1.41
CA ILE A 33 -30.49 -13.19 0.78
C ILE A 33 -30.42 -12.65 -0.64
N GLU A 34 -29.32 -11.97 -0.98
CA GLU A 34 -29.06 -11.50 -2.34
C GLU A 34 -28.09 -12.46 -3.05
N PHE A 35 -28.39 -12.84 -4.28
CA PHE A 35 -27.51 -13.67 -5.09
C PHE A 35 -27.56 -13.26 -6.57
N ALA A 36 -26.45 -13.46 -7.26
CA ALA A 36 -26.38 -13.27 -8.71
C ALA A 36 -26.79 -14.55 -9.44
N ARG A 37 -27.48 -14.39 -10.55
CA ARG A 37 -27.78 -15.43 -11.52
C ARG A 37 -27.11 -15.08 -12.85
N PRO A 38 -26.40 -16.01 -13.51
CA PRO A 38 -25.93 -15.79 -14.88
C PRO A 38 -27.13 -15.61 -15.81
N ALA A 39 -27.09 -14.60 -16.70
CA ALA A 39 -28.03 -14.52 -17.81
C ALA A 39 -27.94 -15.83 -18.61
N GLN A 40 -29.07 -16.47 -18.89
CA GLN A 40 -29.06 -17.61 -19.81
C GLN A 40 -28.61 -17.11 -21.18
N GLU A 41 -27.60 -17.75 -21.76
CA GLU A 41 -27.28 -17.60 -23.17
C GLU A 41 -28.56 -17.86 -23.97
N HIS A 42 -29.05 -16.84 -24.67
CA HIS A 42 -30.01 -17.06 -25.74
C HIS A 42 -29.25 -17.80 -26.84
N ASP A 43 -29.83 -18.89 -27.32
CA ASP A 43 -29.26 -19.83 -28.29
C ASP A 43 -29.20 -19.26 -29.73
N ASP A 44 -28.96 -17.95 -29.87
CA ASP A 44 -28.98 -17.22 -31.13
C ASP A 44 -27.83 -16.20 -31.20
N ALA A 45 -26.58 -16.66 -31.23
CA ALA A 45 -25.46 -15.88 -31.79
C ALA A 45 -24.26 -16.78 -32.13
N GLU A 46 -24.13 -17.12 -33.40
CA GLU A 46 -22.86 -17.60 -33.97
C GLU A 46 -21.80 -16.49 -33.85
N GLY A 47 -20.76 -16.73 -33.05
CA GLY A 47 -19.43 -16.15 -33.23
C GLY A 47 -19.07 -14.93 -32.38
N GLY A 48 -17.96 -15.05 -31.64
CA GLY A 48 -17.06 -13.94 -31.31
C GLY A 48 -17.01 -13.52 -29.84
N GLU A 49 -15.81 -13.67 -29.25
CA GLU A 49 -15.33 -13.10 -27.97
C GLU A 49 -16.00 -13.58 -26.67
N GLU A 50 -15.21 -14.24 -25.82
CA GLU A 50 -15.52 -14.56 -24.41
C GLU A 50 -15.89 -13.27 -23.64
N SER A 51 -17.15 -12.86 -23.74
CA SER A 51 -17.73 -11.79 -22.95
C SER A 51 -18.10 -12.36 -21.58
N GLU A 52 -17.63 -11.73 -20.49
CA GLU A 52 -18.02 -12.12 -19.14
C GLU A 52 -19.55 -12.20 -19.03
N PRO A 53 -20.13 -13.30 -18.50
CA PRO A 53 -21.56 -13.51 -18.49
C PRO A 53 -22.26 -12.43 -17.69
N GLU A 54 -23.26 -11.78 -18.30
CA GLU A 54 -24.03 -10.74 -17.63
C GLU A 54 -24.74 -11.32 -16.39
N LEU A 55 -24.47 -10.73 -15.22
CA LEU A 55 -25.02 -11.19 -13.95
C LEU A 55 -26.28 -10.39 -13.59
N HIS A 56 -27.37 -11.11 -13.36
CA HIS A 56 -28.62 -10.55 -12.84
C HIS A 56 -28.77 -10.79 -11.35
N TRP A 57 -28.98 -9.71 -10.58
CA TRP A 57 -29.07 -9.77 -9.13
C TRP A 57 -30.51 -9.92 -8.63
N TYR A 58 -30.71 -10.90 -7.76
CA TYR A 58 -31.99 -11.19 -7.12
C TYR A 58 -31.87 -11.14 -5.60
N ALA A 59 -32.95 -10.74 -4.95
CA ALA A 59 -33.12 -10.86 -3.51
C ALA A 59 -34.27 -11.84 -3.23
N LEU A 60 -34.02 -12.81 -2.35
CA LEU A 60 -34.97 -13.82 -1.92
C LEU A 60 -35.25 -13.67 -0.43
N ASN A 61 -36.53 -13.74 -0.06
CA ASN A 61 -36.95 -13.89 1.33
C ASN A 61 -37.97 -15.02 1.41
N LEU A 62 -37.69 -16.02 2.25
CA LEU A 62 -38.55 -17.18 2.45
C LEU A 62 -39.11 -17.18 3.88
N ARG A 63 -40.38 -17.55 4.02
CA ARG A 63 -41.05 -17.79 5.29
C ARG A 63 -41.55 -19.23 5.33
N PRO A 64 -41.32 -19.94 6.44
CA PRO A 64 -41.82 -21.29 6.57
C PRO A 64 -43.34 -21.26 6.68
N VAL A 65 -43.99 -22.28 6.10
CA VAL A 65 -45.43 -22.50 6.17
C VAL A 65 -45.63 -23.93 6.66
N GLY A 66 -46.03 -24.06 7.91
CA GLY A 66 -46.44 -25.33 8.51
C GLY A 66 -47.90 -25.28 8.92
N ARG A 67 -48.64 -26.36 8.65
CA ARG A 67 -49.90 -26.67 9.35
C ARG A 67 -49.55 -27.70 10.42
N ASP A 68 -50.18 -27.60 11.59
CA ASP A 68 -49.89 -28.46 12.75
C ASP A 68 -49.76 -29.94 12.36
N THR A 69 -48.60 -30.51 12.71
CA THR A 69 -48.27 -31.94 12.79
C THR A 69 -48.23 -32.76 11.48
N SER A 70 -47.02 -33.28 11.20
CA SER A 70 -46.72 -34.52 10.48
C SER A 70 -46.85 -34.58 8.95
N ASP A 71 -46.88 -33.48 8.21
CA ASP A 71 -46.57 -33.55 6.78
C ASP A 71 -45.80 -32.31 6.31
N MET A 72 -44.83 -32.53 5.40
CA MET A 72 -43.77 -31.60 4.98
C MET A 72 -44.14 -30.10 5.10
N GLY A 73 -43.50 -29.40 6.04
CA GLY A 73 -43.53 -27.95 6.11
C GLY A 73 -42.91 -27.36 4.83
N GLY A 74 -43.66 -26.49 4.17
CA GLY A 74 -43.19 -25.76 2.98
C GLY A 74 -42.54 -24.43 3.35
N ALA A 75 -42.06 -23.71 2.36
CA ALA A 75 -41.72 -22.30 2.50
C ALA A 75 -42.37 -21.51 1.36
N ILE A 76 -42.95 -20.37 1.68
CA ILE A 76 -43.39 -19.38 0.70
C ILE A 76 -42.41 -18.23 0.75
N GLY A 77 -42.02 -17.72 -0.41
CA GLY A 77 -41.18 -16.54 -0.42
C GLY A 77 -41.24 -15.72 -1.68
N ILE A 78 -40.67 -14.54 -1.57
CA ILE A 78 -40.66 -13.52 -2.62
C ILE A 78 -39.26 -13.46 -3.18
N LEU A 79 -39.14 -13.64 -4.50
CA LEU A 79 -37.95 -13.36 -5.27
C LEU A 79 -38.17 -12.05 -6.03
N ARG A 80 -37.28 -11.08 -5.86
CA ARG A 80 -37.33 -9.80 -6.59
C ARG A 80 -36.02 -9.52 -7.29
N SER A 81 -36.08 -8.90 -8.45
CA SER A 81 -34.88 -8.33 -9.07
C SER A 81 -34.44 -7.11 -8.27
N VAL A 82 -33.17 -7.09 -7.87
CA VAL A 82 -32.50 -5.92 -7.28
C VAL A 82 -31.46 -5.34 -8.24
N GLN A 83 -31.65 -5.58 -9.55
CA GLN A 83 -30.71 -5.16 -10.58
C GLN A 83 -30.42 -3.66 -10.52
N LYS A 84 -31.45 -2.82 -10.41
CA LYS A 84 -31.27 -1.35 -10.29
C LYS A 84 -30.40 -0.92 -9.10
N LYS A 85 -30.49 -1.62 -7.96
CA LYS A 85 -29.67 -1.34 -6.77
C LYS A 85 -28.20 -1.67 -7.05
N HIS A 86 -27.93 -2.84 -7.61
CA HIS A 86 -26.57 -3.26 -7.96
C HIS A 86 -25.99 -2.46 -9.14
N ASP A 87 -26.79 -2.09 -10.13
CA ASP A 87 -26.39 -1.21 -11.23
C ASP A 87 -26.04 0.18 -10.73
N THR A 88 -26.79 0.71 -9.76
CA THR A 88 -26.49 2.01 -9.12
C THR A 88 -25.23 1.92 -8.27
N VAL A 89 -25.02 0.85 -7.51
CA VAL A 89 -23.77 0.63 -6.75
C VAL A 89 -22.58 0.46 -7.70
N ARG A 90 -22.75 -0.24 -8.83
CA ARG A 90 -21.73 -0.38 -9.88
C ARG A 90 -21.53 0.93 -10.64
N ALA A 91 -22.56 1.74 -10.83
CA ALA A 91 -22.47 3.08 -11.41
C ALA A 91 -21.70 4.00 -10.46
N ILE A 92 -21.99 4.00 -9.15
CA ILE A 92 -21.24 4.76 -8.14
C ILE A 92 -19.80 4.26 -8.03
N GLY A 93 -19.54 2.95 -8.07
CA GLY A 93 -18.18 2.41 -8.14
C GLY A 93 -17.43 2.87 -9.40
N ARG A 94 -18.11 2.91 -10.55
CA ARG A 94 -17.57 3.47 -11.81
C ARG A 94 -17.43 4.99 -11.79
N GLU A 95 -18.30 5.71 -11.10
CA GLU A 95 -18.25 7.18 -10.92
C GLU A 95 -17.12 7.56 -9.98
N ILE A 96 -16.91 6.82 -8.88
CA ILE A 96 -15.69 6.95 -8.03
C ILE A 96 -14.45 6.69 -8.90
N THR A 97 -14.50 5.75 -9.84
CA THR A 97 -13.38 5.48 -10.76
C THR A 97 -13.21 6.55 -11.85
N ARG A 98 -14.23 7.37 -12.15
CA ARG A 98 -14.24 8.37 -13.23
C ARG A 98 -14.12 9.83 -12.74
N GLU A 99 -14.73 10.19 -11.62
CA GLU A 99 -14.68 11.52 -11.00
C GLU A 99 -13.48 11.70 -10.05
N THR A 100 -12.82 10.62 -9.63
CA THR A 100 -11.46 10.68 -9.06
C THR A 100 -10.40 10.28 -10.07
N ALA A 101 -10.54 10.72 -11.33
CA ALA A 101 -9.47 10.62 -12.31
C ALA A 101 -8.34 11.63 -12.00
N THR A 102 -7.65 11.45 -10.87
CA THR A 102 -6.21 11.71 -10.86
C THR A 102 -5.63 10.92 -12.03
N PRO A 103 -4.80 11.52 -12.90
CA PRO A 103 -4.27 10.79 -14.07
C PRO A 103 -3.63 9.51 -13.57
N ALA A 104 -4.00 8.37 -14.19
CA ALA A 104 -3.57 7.04 -13.80
C ALA A 104 -2.06 7.05 -13.50
N GLY A 105 -1.70 6.99 -12.22
CA GLY A 105 -0.32 7.13 -11.78
C GLY A 105 0.05 8.38 -10.97
N ARG A 106 -0.90 9.26 -10.58
CA ARG A 106 -0.64 10.35 -9.62
C ARG A 106 -1.29 10.14 -8.26
N ASP A 107 -0.67 10.67 -7.22
CA ASP A 107 -1.21 10.76 -5.87
C ASP A 107 -2.25 11.89 -5.78
N PRO A 108 -3.45 11.63 -5.23
CA PRO A 108 -4.54 12.62 -5.19
C PRO A 108 -4.28 13.78 -4.23
N VAL A 109 -3.37 13.63 -3.28
CA VAL A 109 -3.11 14.64 -2.24
C VAL A 109 -1.96 15.56 -2.66
N THR A 110 -0.86 15.02 -3.18
CA THR A 110 0.32 15.81 -3.55
C THR A 110 0.45 16.10 -5.03
N GLY A 111 -0.30 15.39 -5.89
CA GLY A 111 -0.17 15.48 -7.34
C GLY A 111 1.16 14.92 -7.89
N LEU A 112 1.99 14.31 -7.04
CA LEU A 112 3.20 13.58 -7.42
C LEU A 112 2.83 12.29 -8.16
N ALA A 113 3.82 11.61 -8.76
CA ALA A 113 3.61 10.23 -9.18
C ALA A 113 3.23 9.37 -7.96
N ASN A 114 2.41 8.34 -8.14
CA ASN A 114 2.11 7.39 -7.09
C ASN A 114 3.05 6.17 -7.15
N ARG A 115 2.95 5.27 -6.17
CA ARG A 115 3.73 4.01 -6.15
C ARG A 115 3.62 3.24 -7.47
N HIS A 116 2.44 3.14 -8.06
CA HIS A 116 2.22 2.40 -9.29
C HIS A 116 3.03 2.99 -10.46
N ALA A 117 2.97 4.31 -10.64
CA ALA A 117 3.76 5.00 -11.65
C ALA A 117 5.27 4.83 -11.44
N LEU A 118 5.76 5.00 -10.20
CA LEU A 118 7.17 4.80 -9.88
C LEU A 118 7.64 3.38 -10.22
N CYS A 119 6.84 2.36 -9.86
CA CYS A 119 7.13 0.96 -10.16
C CYS A 119 7.17 0.71 -11.67
N ALA A 120 6.24 1.27 -12.44
CA ALA A 120 6.26 1.17 -13.90
C ALA A 120 7.51 1.83 -14.50
N SER A 121 7.88 3.01 -14.01
CA SER A 121 9.09 3.75 -14.38
C SER A 121 10.39 3.02 -14.01
N LEU A 122 10.41 2.36 -12.86
CA LEU A 122 11.51 1.51 -12.42
C LEU A 122 11.64 0.28 -13.32
N ASN A 123 10.53 -0.38 -13.66
CA ASN A 123 10.53 -1.53 -14.56
C ASN A 123 11.17 -1.18 -15.91
N ARG A 124 10.78 -0.04 -16.50
CA ARG A 124 11.40 0.47 -17.74
C ARG A 124 12.91 0.71 -17.58
N SER A 125 13.35 1.23 -16.43
CA SER A 125 14.77 1.47 -16.16
C SER A 125 15.57 0.17 -16.08
N ILE A 126 15.02 -0.84 -15.40
CA ILE A 126 15.63 -2.16 -15.28
C ILE A 126 15.71 -2.84 -16.65
N ALA A 127 14.64 -2.77 -17.45
CA ALA A 127 14.62 -3.32 -18.80
C ALA A 127 15.63 -2.62 -19.73
N GLY A 128 15.70 -1.29 -19.69
CA GLY A 128 16.67 -0.52 -20.48
C GLY A 128 18.13 -0.81 -20.10
N ALA A 129 18.41 -0.97 -18.80
CA ALA A 129 19.75 -1.31 -18.32
C ALA A 129 20.24 -2.69 -18.80
N ARG A 130 19.32 -3.65 -18.99
CA ARG A 130 19.63 -4.97 -19.58
C ARG A 130 19.94 -4.89 -21.08
N ALA A 131 19.30 -3.97 -21.79
CA ALA A 131 19.38 -3.86 -23.26
C ALA A 131 20.58 -3.06 -23.77
N HIS A 132 21.06 -2.06 -23.01
CA HIS A 132 22.04 -1.08 -23.50
C HIS A 132 23.32 -0.96 -22.67
N ASP A 133 23.66 -1.99 -21.88
CA ASP A 133 24.87 -2.11 -21.05
C ASP A 133 25.22 -0.83 -20.24
N LYS A 134 24.80 -0.81 -18.97
CA LYS A 134 25.25 0.12 -17.89
C LYS A 134 24.53 1.46 -17.68
N SER A 135 23.24 1.59 -18.00
CA SER A 135 22.47 2.68 -17.39
C SER A 135 22.23 2.39 -15.90
N ALA A 136 23.07 2.96 -15.03
CA ALA A 136 22.91 2.85 -13.58
C ALA A 136 21.61 3.53 -13.15
N ALA A 137 20.83 2.87 -12.29
CA ALA A 137 19.69 3.48 -11.65
C ALA A 137 19.59 2.99 -10.20
N ALA A 138 19.02 3.84 -9.35
CA ALA A 138 18.76 3.54 -7.96
C ALA A 138 17.40 4.08 -7.53
N VAL A 139 16.86 3.51 -6.47
CA VAL A 139 15.67 4.03 -5.78
C VAL A 139 16.11 4.51 -4.40
N ALA A 140 15.68 5.71 -4.04
CA ALA A 140 15.78 6.26 -2.70
C ALA A 140 14.37 6.42 -2.12
N ILE A 141 14.10 5.81 -0.96
CA ILE A 141 12.83 5.97 -0.24
C ILE A 141 13.07 6.82 0.99
N PHE A 142 12.44 7.98 1.05
CA PHE A 142 12.53 8.94 2.13
C PHE A 142 11.30 8.87 3.03
N ALA A 143 11.50 9.16 4.31
CA ALA A 143 10.41 9.43 5.22
C ALA A 143 10.88 10.34 6.36
N ILE A 144 10.01 11.25 6.79
CA ILE A 144 10.29 12.14 7.93
C ILE A 144 10.37 11.31 9.20
N ASP A 145 11.35 11.59 10.05
CA ASP A 145 11.55 10.88 11.29
C ASP A 145 10.54 11.34 12.34
N ARG A 146 10.07 10.40 13.17
CA ARG A 146 9.11 10.66 14.26
C ARG A 146 7.78 11.29 13.81
N MET A 147 7.35 11.07 12.56
CA MET A 147 6.06 11.58 12.03
C MET A 147 4.87 11.22 12.94
N ARG A 148 4.83 9.99 13.49
CA ARG A 148 3.77 9.60 14.43
C ARG A 148 3.75 10.42 15.72
N ALA A 149 4.91 10.83 16.25
CA ALA A 149 4.97 11.69 17.42
C ALA A 149 4.45 13.11 17.10
N ILE A 150 4.80 13.63 15.91
CA ILE A 150 4.28 14.90 15.41
C ILE A 150 2.76 14.83 15.27
N PHE A 151 2.23 13.76 14.67
CA PHE A 151 0.80 13.50 14.54
C PHE A 151 0.09 13.54 15.89
N MET A 152 0.63 12.84 16.89
CA MET A 152 0.05 12.80 18.24
C MET A 152 0.12 14.14 18.97
N GLN A 153 1.18 14.94 18.74
CA GLN A 153 1.39 16.19 19.44
C GLN A 153 0.66 17.38 18.80
N TYR A 154 0.58 17.44 17.47
CA TYR A 154 0.10 18.60 16.72
C TYR A 154 -1.13 18.32 15.84
N GLY A 155 -1.59 17.07 15.79
CA GLY A 155 -2.78 16.66 15.04
C GLY A 155 -2.55 16.47 13.54
N GLN A 156 -3.60 15.99 12.88
CA GLN A 156 -3.63 15.64 11.45
C GLN A 156 -3.22 16.82 10.55
N SER A 157 -3.82 18.00 10.73
CA SER A 157 -3.57 19.15 9.85
C SER A 157 -2.10 19.54 9.81
N THR A 158 -1.43 19.58 10.96
CA THR A 158 0.00 19.91 11.04
C THR A 158 0.86 18.83 10.40
N ALA A 159 0.52 17.55 10.60
CA ALA A 159 1.23 16.45 9.98
C ALA A 159 1.12 16.49 8.45
N ASP A 160 -0.05 16.86 7.93
CA ASP A 160 -0.30 17.00 6.49
C ASP A 160 0.46 18.20 5.89
N GLU A 161 0.48 19.33 6.58
CA GLU A 161 1.29 20.50 6.18
C GLU A 161 2.78 20.16 6.10
N ILE A 162 3.30 19.45 7.11
CA ILE A 162 4.70 19.02 7.16
C ILE A 162 5.00 18.06 5.99
N ARG A 163 4.10 17.10 5.74
CA ARG A 163 4.22 16.14 4.64
C ARG A 163 4.22 16.84 3.29
N TRP A 164 3.33 17.82 3.07
CA TRP A 164 3.30 18.64 1.87
C TRP A 164 4.54 19.50 1.70
N GLY A 165 5.02 20.12 2.78
CA GLY A 165 6.28 20.85 2.79
C GLY A 165 7.45 19.97 2.36
N PHE A 166 7.51 18.74 2.88
CA PHE A 166 8.54 17.76 2.51
C PHE A 166 8.42 17.30 1.05
N ALA A 167 7.20 17.04 0.56
CA ALA A 167 6.96 16.70 -0.84
C ALA A 167 7.47 17.81 -1.79
N ARG A 168 7.17 19.08 -1.48
CA ARG A 168 7.65 20.24 -2.24
C ARG A 168 9.17 20.36 -2.19
N TYR A 169 9.75 20.16 -1.00
CA TYR A 169 11.19 20.17 -0.80
C TYR A 169 11.89 19.09 -1.65
N LEU A 170 11.42 17.85 -1.59
CA LEU A 170 11.94 16.76 -2.43
C LEU A 170 11.78 17.09 -3.92
N GLY A 171 10.68 17.76 -4.29
CA GLY A 171 10.46 18.26 -5.64
C GLY A 171 11.54 19.25 -6.09
N THR A 172 12.01 20.14 -5.21
CA THR A 172 13.11 21.07 -5.54
C THR A 172 14.47 20.38 -5.67
N MET A 173 14.67 19.26 -4.98
CA MET A 173 15.91 18.47 -5.06
C MET A 173 15.92 17.48 -6.22
N THR A 174 14.74 17.16 -6.77
CA THR A 174 14.54 16.17 -7.82
C THR A 174 14.38 16.87 -9.17
N SER A 175 15.45 16.93 -9.95
CA SER A 175 15.43 17.44 -11.32
C SER A 175 15.36 16.30 -12.35
N PRO A 176 14.85 16.56 -13.58
CA PRO A 176 14.95 15.59 -14.68
C PRO A 176 16.42 15.16 -14.89
N PRO A 177 16.70 13.86 -15.09
CA PRO A 177 15.77 12.78 -15.43
C PRO A 177 15.21 11.99 -14.22
N HIS A 178 15.42 12.48 -12.99
CA HIS A 178 14.90 11.83 -11.79
C HIS A 178 13.38 12.00 -11.66
N GLU A 179 12.74 11.07 -10.96
CA GLU A 179 11.28 11.02 -10.82
C GLU A 179 10.91 10.85 -9.37
N LEU A 180 10.10 11.77 -8.85
CA LEU A 180 9.59 11.78 -7.48
C LEU A 180 8.17 11.23 -7.44
N ALA A 181 7.91 10.36 -6.47
CA ALA A 181 6.61 9.76 -6.22
C ALA A 181 6.26 9.75 -4.72
N GLN A 182 4.99 9.85 -4.42
CA GLN A 182 4.43 9.49 -3.12
C GLN A 182 4.08 8.00 -3.11
N LEU A 183 4.60 7.26 -2.13
CA LEU A 183 4.41 5.82 -2.04
C LEU A 183 3.22 5.44 -1.17
N ASP A 184 3.02 6.20 -0.11
CA ASP A 184 1.93 6.11 0.85
C ASP A 184 1.87 7.41 1.68
N ASP A 185 1.23 7.35 2.83
CA ASP A 185 1.06 8.49 3.71
C ASP A 185 2.37 9.08 4.26
N GLU A 186 3.40 8.28 4.49
CA GLU A 186 4.61 8.76 5.17
C GLU A 186 5.87 8.67 4.30
N ARG A 187 5.81 7.98 3.17
CA ARG A 187 6.97 7.63 2.36
C ARG A 187 6.93 8.24 0.97
N PHE A 188 8.08 8.76 0.55
CA PHE A 188 8.32 9.29 -0.79
C PHE A 188 9.42 8.48 -1.46
N GLY A 189 9.22 8.11 -2.72
CA GLY A 189 10.19 7.38 -3.53
C GLY A 189 10.77 8.27 -4.62
N VAL A 190 12.08 8.20 -4.82
CA VAL A 190 12.77 8.88 -5.91
C VAL A 190 13.50 7.85 -6.75
N LEU A 191 13.17 7.80 -8.05
CA LEU A 191 13.90 7.02 -9.03
C LEU A 191 15.04 7.87 -9.61
N LEU A 192 16.26 7.49 -9.27
CA LEU A 192 17.49 8.18 -9.63
C LEU A 192 18.11 7.49 -10.85
N ARG A 193 17.75 7.98 -12.03
CA ARG A 193 18.31 7.52 -13.31
C ARG A 193 19.72 8.07 -13.53
N GLY A 194 20.61 7.24 -14.05
CA GLY A 194 22.02 7.57 -14.31
C GLY A 194 22.93 7.50 -13.09
N LEU A 195 22.40 7.21 -11.88
CA LEU A 195 23.20 7.18 -10.66
C LEU A 195 23.47 5.74 -10.19
N SER A 196 24.72 5.46 -9.83
CA SER A 196 25.09 4.28 -9.06
C SER A 196 24.50 4.33 -7.65
N GLN A 197 24.47 3.19 -6.94
CA GLN A 197 24.01 3.16 -5.54
C GLN A 197 24.84 4.11 -4.64
N ARG A 198 26.14 4.28 -4.94
CA ARG A 198 27.01 5.17 -4.19
C ARG A 198 26.66 6.64 -4.43
N GLU A 199 26.45 7.04 -5.68
CA GLU A 199 26.05 8.41 -6.04
C GLU A 199 24.64 8.72 -5.54
N ALA A 200 23.72 7.77 -5.65
CA ALA A 200 22.37 7.89 -5.09
C ALA A 200 22.39 8.10 -3.58
N ARG A 201 23.29 7.40 -2.85
CA ARG A 201 23.49 7.61 -1.42
C ARG A 201 24.06 9.00 -1.12
N ALA A 202 25.02 9.47 -1.90
CA ALA A 202 25.58 10.81 -1.72
C ALA A 202 24.51 11.89 -1.93
N TRP A 203 23.76 11.80 -3.03
CA TRP A 203 22.62 12.69 -3.30
C TRP A 203 21.58 12.65 -2.17
N ALA A 204 21.21 11.45 -1.68
CA ALA A 204 20.28 11.33 -0.57
C ALA A 204 20.80 11.96 0.72
N ASN A 205 22.09 11.80 1.03
CA ASN A 205 22.70 12.48 2.20
C ASN A 205 22.63 14.00 2.08
N ASP A 206 22.87 14.56 0.89
CA ASP A 206 22.76 16.00 0.63
C ASP A 206 21.32 16.48 0.80
N VAL A 207 20.34 15.69 0.36
CA VAL A 207 18.90 15.92 0.61
C VAL A 207 18.59 15.90 2.11
N LEU A 208 19.10 14.94 2.88
CA LEU A 208 18.84 14.90 4.32
C LEU A 208 19.48 16.09 5.05
N LYS A 209 20.73 16.43 4.71
CA LYS A 209 21.47 17.55 5.30
C LYS A 209 20.81 18.90 5.01
N THR A 210 20.39 19.12 3.78
CA THR A 210 19.74 20.37 3.38
C THR A 210 18.37 20.50 4.04
N PHE A 211 17.61 19.41 4.16
CA PHE A 211 16.33 19.41 4.87
C PHE A 211 16.48 19.80 6.34
N ALA A 212 17.41 19.17 7.05
CA ALA A 212 17.70 19.49 8.45
C ALA A 212 18.14 20.96 8.63
N GLY A 213 18.95 21.50 7.72
CA GLY A 213 19.37 22.91 7.77
C GLY A 213 18.20 23.90 7.61
N LEU A 214 17.25 23.60 6.73
CA LEU A 214 16.06 24.44 6.50
C LEU A 214 15.12 24.44 7.70
N THR A 215 14.98 23.30 8.38
CA THR A 215 14.03 23.14 9.51
C THR A 215 14.58 23.77 10.79
N MET A 216 15.90 23.76 10.98
CA MET A 216 16.57 24.47 12.08
C MET A 216 16.52 26.01 11.96
N ALA A 217 16.46 26.55 10.74
CA ALA A 217 16.51 27.98 10.49
C ALA A 217 15.18 28.73 10.75
N SER A 218 14.09 28.01 11.09
CA SER A 218 12.76 28.58 11.31
C SER A 218 12.57 29.01 12.78
N PRO A 219 12.64 30.31 13.14
CA PRO A 219 12.63 30.73 14.52
C PRO A 219 11.21 30.70 15.10
N GLY A 220 11.02 29.95 16.20
CA GLY A 220 10.03 30.28 17.22
C GLY A 220 8.75 29.45 17.33
N ARG A 221 8.53 28.40 16.50
CA ARG A 221 7.38 27.49 16.70
C ARG A 221 7.36 26.18 15.91
N ALA A 222 8.27 25.95 14.97
CA ALA A 222 8.26 24.75 14.14
C ALA A 222 9.03 23.60 14.83
N PRO A 223 8.54 22.35 14.79
CA PRO A 223 9.29 21.20 15.28
C PRO A 223 10.61 21.04 14.50
N GLU A 224 11.67 20.61 15.17
CA GLU A 224 12.90 20.19 14.48
C GLU A 224 12.60 18.92 13.67
N LEU A 225 12.49 19.10 12.35
CA LEU A 225 12.17 18.03 11.43
C LEU A 225 13.44 17.46 10.82
N THR A 226 13.53 16.14 10.87
CA THR A 226 14.57 15.36 10.25
C THR A 226 13.97 14.25 9.40
N ALA A 227 14.76 13.63 8.54
CA ALA A 227 14.31 12.53 7.70
C ALA A 227 15.40 11.47 7.56
N SER A 228 14.98 10.26 7.19
CA SER A 228 15.84 9.15 6.87
C SER A 228 15.55 8.65 5.45
N ALA A 229 16.52 7.95 4.87
CA ALA A 229 16.38 7.41 3.52
C ALA A 229 16.89 5.97 3.40
N GLY A 230 16.23 5.15 2.59
CA GLY A 230 16.69 3.82 2.21
C GLY A 230 17.06 3.75 0.74
N ILE A 231 18.24 3.22 0.40
CA ILE A 231 18.78 3.24 -0.96
C ILE A 231 18.95 1.81 -1.50
N ALA A 232 18.43 1.55 -2.70
CA ALA A 232 18.61 0.29 -3.42
C ALA A 232 18.99 0.51 -4.88
N ARG A 233 19.79 -0.41 -5.43
CA ARG A 233 20.13 -0.43 -6.85
C ARG A 233 18.96 -1.02 -7.65
N ALA A 234 18.65 -0.42 -8.79
CA ALA A 234 17.70 -0.96 -9.76
C ALA A 234 18.40 -1.94 -10.69
N GLU A 235 18.28 -3.25 -10.44
CA GLU A 235 19.04 -4.27 -11.19
C GLU A 235 18.20 -5.50 -11.57
N ARG A 236 17.51 -6.13 -10.61
CA ARG A 236 16.89 -7.44 -10.82
C ARG A 236 15.39 -7.36 -11.09
N SER A 237 14.62 -6.85 -10.15
CA SER A 237 13.16 -6.73 -10.26
C SER A 237 12.68 -5.52 -9.48
N VAL A 238 11.51 -5.01 -9.86
CA VAL A 238 10.82 -3.92 -9.17
C VAL A 238 10.62 -4.27 -7.70
N ASP A 239 10.03 -5.44 -7.41
CA ASP A 239 9.69 -5.85 -6.06
C ASP A 239 10.92 -5.96 -5.15
N LEU A 240 12.01 -6.55 -5.65
CA LEU A 240 13.23 -6.70 -4.86
C LEU A 240 13.88 -5.33 -4.60
N THR A 241 13.98 -4.46 -5.60
CA THR A 241 14.56 -3.13 -5.44
C THR A 241 13.74 -2.27 -4.46
N MET A 242 12.42 -2.25 -4.60
CA MET A 242 11.54 -1.53 -3.66
C MET A 242 11.69 -2.06 -2.25
N ARG A 243 11.66 -3.39 -2.07
CA ARG A 243 11.83 -4.03 -0.77
C ARG A 243 13.18 -3.70 -0.12
N GLN A 244 14.27 -3.72 -0.88
CA GLN A 244 15.61 -3.38 -0.37
C GLN A 244 15.70 -1.92 0.06
N ALA A 245 15.06 -1.00 -0.68
CA ALA A 245 15.02 0.41 -0.31
C ALA A 245 14.18 0.60 0.97
N GLU A 246 13.03 -0.06 1.08
CA GLU A 246 12.19 0.00 2.29
C GLU A 246 12.90 -0.56 3.52
N LEU A 247 13.58 -1.71 3.39
CA LEU A 247 14.42 -2.27 4.44
C LEU A 247 15.58 -1.34 4.83
N GLY A 248 16.19 -0.68 3.84
CA GLY A 248 17.23 0.31 4.08
C GLY A 248 16.72 1.49 4.93
N LEU A 249 15.52 1.99 4.64
CA LEU A 249 14.90 3.07 5.42
C LEU A 249 14.61 2.63 6.85
N VAL A 250 14.11 1.41 7.01
CA VAL A 250 13.87 0.80 8.31
C VAL A 250 15.17 0.73 9.14
N MET A 251 16.26 0.24 8.54
CA MET A 251 17.58 0.19 9.19
C MET A 251 18.09 1.58 9.57
N ALA A 252 17.88 2.59 8.72
CA ALA A 252 18.27 3.97 9.02
C ALA A 252 17.54 4.54 10.24
N ARG A 253 16.22 4.30 10.33
CA ARG A 253 15.40 4.73 11.47
C ARG A 253 15.76 3.98 12.75
N ALA A 254 15.99 2.67 12.67
CA ALA A 254 16.49 1.86 13.78
C ALA A 254 17.87 2.34 14.28
N GLY A 255 18.70 2.85 13.38
CA GLY A 255 20.01 3.44 13.67
C GLY A 255 20.00 4.82 14.34
N GLY A 256 18.83 5.35 14.72
CA GLY A 256 18.68 6.69 15.31
C GLY A 256 18.17 7.76 14.35
N GLY A 257 17.82 7.39 13.11
CA GLY A 257 17.31 8.32 12.10
C GLY A 257 18.39 9.22 11.49
N MET A 258 17.98 10.28 10.78
CA MET A 258 18.86 11.30 10.21
C MET A 258 19.94 10.76 9.27
N GLN A 259 19.70 9.62 8.62
CA GLN A 259 20.73 8.93 7.84
C GLN A 259 20.18 8.12 6.68
N THR A 260 21.08 7.71 5.79
CA THR A 260 20.80 6.73 4.74
C THR A 260 21.10 5.30 5.20
N GLY A 261 20.23 4.34 4.90
CA GLY A 261 20.47 2.91 5.07
C GLY A 261 20.50 2.17 3.74
N ILE A 262 21.27 1.08 3.69
CA ILE A 262 21.34 0.18 2.52
C ILE A 262 21.14 -1.25 3.00
N CYS A 263 20.12 -1.91 2.46
CA CYS A 263 19.95 -3.35 2.65
C CYS A 263 20.61 -4.10 1.49
N ARG A 264 21.54 -5.01 1.81
CA ARG A 264 22.23 -5.88 0.82
C ARG A 264 21.61 -7.27 0.71
N THR A 265 20.59 -7.58 1.50
CA THR A 265 20.05 -8.94 1.59
C THR A 265 19.45 -9.37 0.25
N SER A 266 19.95 -10.48 -0.28
CA SER A 266 19.53 -11.10 -1.54
C SER A 266 18.44 -12.15 -1.37
N SER A 267 17.92 -12.36 -0.15
CA SER A 267 17.01 -13.46 0.15
C SER A 267 15.58 -13.13 -0.29
N PRO A 268 14.96 -13.93 -1.18
CA PRO A 268 13.52 -13.86 -1.39
C PRO A 268 12.84 -14.45 -0.15
N VAL A 269 11.75 -13.82 0.28
CA VAL A 269 10.95 -14.20 1.46
C VAL A 269 11.64 -13.91 2.80
N ILE A 270 11.45 -12.68 3.26
CA ILE A 270 11.40 -12.40 4.69
C ILE A 270 9.90 -12.29 5.03
N SER A 271 9.31 -13.34 5.60
CA SER A 271 7.97 -13.29 6.20
C SER A 271 7.91 -12.17 7.25
N GLY A 272 6.71 -11.71 7.65
CA GLY A 272 6.53 -10.66 8.66
C GLY A 272 7.44 -10.83 9.90
N ASP A 273 7.57 -12.06 10.38
CA ASP A 273 8.39 -12.42 11.54
C ASP A 273 9.91 -12.30 11.32
N ALA A 274 10.36 -12.41 10.06
CA ALA A 274 11.77 -12.21 9.73
C ALA A 274 12.09 -10.72 9.54
N MET A 275 11.10 -9.89 9.21
CA MET A 275 11.21 -8.43 9.21
C MET A 275 11.35 -7.92 10.64
N GLU A 276 10.56 -8.50 11.55
CA GLU A 276 10.62 -8.24 12.98
C GLU A 276 11.96 -8.67 13.57
N ARG A 277 12.45 -9.88 13.27
CA ARG A 277 13.79 -10.31 13.71
C ARG A 277 14.93 -9.50 13.09
N ALA A 278 14.85 -9.14 11.81
CA ALA A 278 15.86 -8.29 11.18
C ALA A 278 15.83 -6.86 11.73
N MET A 279 14.65 -6.36 12.11
CA MET A 279 14.47 -5.10 12.83
C MET A 279 15.09 -5.19 14.22
N GLU A 280 14.77 -6.23 14.99
CA GLU A 280 15.34 -6.48 16.33
C GLU A 280 16.87 -6.58 16.28
N GLU A 281 17.42 -7.35 15.34
CA GLU A 281 18.87 -7.46 15.17
C GLU A 281 19.52 -6.16 14.71
N ALA A 282 18.86 -5.37 13.85
CA ALA A 282 19.37 -4.08 13.39
C ALA A 282 19.32 -3.03 14.51
N VAL A 283 18.24 -3.00 15.29
CA VAL A 283 18.09 -2.18 16.50
C VAL A 283 19.16 -2.58 17.52
N GLN A 284 19.36 -3.88 17.77
CA GLN A 284 20.36 -4.38 18.70
C GLN A 284 21.78 -3.99 18.26
N ARG A 285 22.11 -4.14 16.97
CA ARG A 285 23.40 -3.70 16.42
C ARG A 285 23.61 -2.19 16.51
N ALA A 286 22.56 -1.39 16.29
CA ALA A 286 22.62 0.06 16.44
C ALA A 286 22.81 0.50 17.89
N VAL A 287 22.14 -0.17 18.84
CA VAL A 287 22.30 0.06 20.28
C VAL A 287 23.71 -0.30 20.74
N GLU A 288 24.28 -1.41 20.26
CA GLU A 288 25.65 -1.81 20.59
C GLU A 288 26.69 -0.81 20.05
N GLN A 289 26.50 -0.31 18.82
CA GLN A 289 27.38 0.70 18.22
C GLN A 289 27.27 2.07 18.92
N SER A 290 26.06 2.48 19.33
CA SER A 290 25.82 3.70 20.11
C SER A 290 26.42 3.61 21.53
N GLY A 291 26.31 2.45 22.18
CA GLY A 291 26.91 2.18 23.49
C GLY A 291 28.45 2.21 23.48
N GLN A 292 29.06 1.71 22.40
CA GLN A 292 30.52 1.77 22.20
C GLN A 292 31.01 3.20 21.92
N SER A 293 30.26 3.96 21.10
CA SER A 293 30.60 5.37 20.81
C SER A 293 30.49 6.26 22.07
N THR A 294 29.47 6.04 22.89
CA THR A 294 29.27 6.77 24.16
C THR A 294 30.38 6.45 25.17
N ARG A 295 30.81 5.17 25.29
CA ARG A 295 31.95 4.80 26.13
C ARG A 295 33.28 5.38 25.64
N ALA A 296 33.50 5.43 24.32
CA ALA A 296 34.69 6.03 23.74
C ALA A 296 34.74 7.55 24.00
N ALA A 297 33.62 8.25 23.87
CA ALA A 297 33.52 9.69 24.13
C ALA A 297 33.73 10.05 25.62
N VAL A 298 33.19 9.24 26.54
CA VAL A 298 33.38 9.43 27.99
C VAL A 298 34.84 9.15 28.39
N SER A 299 35.48 8.14 27.80
CA SER A 299 36.90 7.83 28.04
C SER A 299 37.83 8.94 27.53
N ALA A 300 37.56 9.49 26.33
CA ALA A 300 38.32 10.61 25.78
C ALA A 300 38.16 11.89 26.62
N SER A 301 36.95 12.18 27.11
CA SER A 301 36.70 13.32 27.99
C SER A 301 37.36 13.19 29.37
N ALA A 302 37.53 11.97 29.89
CA ALA A 302 38.19 11.72 31.16
C ALA A 302 39.72 11.88 31.08
N LEU A 303 40.31 11.60 29.91
CA LEU A 303 41.74 11.80 29.63
C LEU A 303 42.11 13.29 29.47
N GLN A 304 41.24 14.11 28.88
CA GLN A 304 41.46 15.55 28.73
C GLN A 304 41.31 16.37 30.03
N LYS A 305 40.65 15.85 31.06
CA LYS A 305 40.54 16.51 32.38
C LYS A 305 41.68 16.17 33.35
N ARG A 306 42.64 15.34 32.93
CA ARG A 306 43.79 14.90 33.72
C ARG A 306 45.15 15.38 33.20
N ALA A 307 45.15 16.20 32.16
CA ALA A 307 46.32 16.93 31.64
C ALA A 307 46.16 18.42 31.95
#